data_AF-A0A1C7NCV4-F1
#
_entry.id   AF-A0A1C7NCV4-F1
#
_cell.length_a   1.000
_cell.length_b   1.000
_cell.length_c   1.000
_cell.angle_alpha   90.00
_cell.angle_beta   90.00
_cell.angle_gamma   90.00
#
_symmetry.space_group_name_H-M   'P 1'
#
loop_
_entity.id
_entity.type
_entity.pdbx_description
1 polymer ?
#
loop_
_entity_poly.entity_id
_entity_poly.type
_entity_poly.pdbx_seq_one_letter_code
_entity_poly.pdbx_strand_id
1 'polypeptide(L)'
;MSEQLTLLGLPYDIITNISQRLDLCSNTSLMDTCRHFRYMFLSSTFIWRRISFHLDHTTDLHRVYSSLRKLGDSNGLRQHVREVMMDDNDDSNFSPIIMLIKFPNLRKLSAKNRKENTNLEVDIKILQEMLKFGSVKPKSLPIEKLSIYHYYMDFEPHLLAYQKTWNKLSMHPHVELDIRTCGYLPEDQKENELERELSLLEQRIQRLQMQQDITQRLTPSLTEHQPVQRCQRIVCTTASCWSCGDPFESCWKCVPVCAGCGIRRTPPIANDNQRRLKAKSKAMSSTAALNEDDDFSVFE
;
A
#
# COMPACT_ATOMS: atom_id res chain seq x y z
N MET A 1 43.74 -19.75 7.03
CA MET A 1 42.52 -19.87 7.85
C MET A 1 41.57 -18.79 7.35
N SER A 2 40.45 -19.14 6.73
CA SER A 2 39.45 -18.10 6.42
C SER A 2 38.85 -17.65 7.74
N GLU A 3 39.02 -16.36 8.07
CA GLU A 3 38.21 -15.76 9.12
C GLU A 3 36.76 -15.83 8.64
N GLN A 4 36.02 -16.80 9.15
CA GLN A 4 34.58 -16.83 8.95
C GLN A 4 34.05 -15.55 9.59
N LEU A 5 33.61 -14.64 8.72
CA LEU A 5 33.03 -13.36 9.11
C LEU A 5 31.81 -13.64 9.99
N THR A 6 31.97 -13.53 11.30
CA THR A 6 30.87 -13.79 12.24
C THR A 6 29.95 -12.58 12.28
N LEU A 7 28.65 -12.80 12.48
CA LEU A 7 27.66 -11.72 12.59
C LEU A 7 28.02 -10.69 13.68
N LEU A 8 28.78 -11.12 14.70
CA LEU A 8 29.26 -10.27 15.80
C LEU A 8 30.35 -9.28 15.39
N GLY A 9 31.08 -9.55 14.31
CA GLY A 9 32.10 -8.65 13.77
C GLY A 9 31.53 -7.56 12.87
N LEU A 10 30.22 -7.60 12.58
CA LEU A 10 29.58 -6.60 11.71
C LEU A 10 29.33 -5.29 12.48
N PRO A 11 29.53 -4.12 11.83
CA PRO A 11 29.12 -2.85 12.37
C PRO A 11 27.62 -2.81 12.71
N TYR A 12 27.28 -2.05 13.75
CA TYR A 12 25.90 -1.86 14.20
C TYR A 12 24.95 -1.43 13.06
N ASP A 13 25.38 -0.52 12.19
CA ASP A 13 24.56 -0.02 11.08
C ASP A 13 24.21 -1.12 10.06
N ILE A 14 25.08 -2.11 9.89
CA ILE A 14 24.80 -3.26 9.02
C ILE A 14 23.78 -4.18 9.69
N ILE A 15 23.97 -4.48 10.99
CA ILE A 15 23.05 -5.33 11.75
C ILE A 15 21.65 -4.71 11.79
N THR A 16 21.56 -3.40 12.02
CA THR A 16 20.27 -2.70 12.01
C THR A 16 19.61 -2.76 10.63
N ASN A 17 20.36 -2.56 9.54
CA ASN A 17 19.84 -2.71 8.18
C ASN A 17 19.34 -4.12 7.87
N ILE A 18 20.06 -5.15 8.33
CA ILE A 18 19.61 -6.55 8.23
C ILE A 18 18.32 -6.73 9.02
N SER A 19 18.29 -6.27 10.27
CA SER A 19 17.15 -6.38 11.17
C SER A 19 15.88 -5.72 10.61
N GLN A 20 15.99 -4.57 9.93
CA GLN A 20 14.86 -3.90 9.25
C GLN A 20 14.22 -4.75 8.14
N ARG A 21 14.92 -5.75 7.61
CA ARG A 21 14.44 -6.66 6.56
C ARG A 21 13.96 -8.00 7.10
N LEU A 22 14.22 -8.30 8.37
CA LEU A 22 13.76 -9.51 9.02
C LEU A 22 12.34 -9.33 9.56
N ASP A 23 11.60 -10.43 9.61
CA ASP A 23 10.30 -10.46 10.28
C ASP A 23 10.49 -10.39 11.80
N LEU A 24 9.38 -10.16 12.51
CA LEU A 24 9.34 -10.06 13.95
C LEU A 24 9.94 -11.32 14.62
N CYS A 25 9.63 -12.52 14.13
CA CYS A 25 10.09 -13.76 14.75
C CYS A 25 11.59 -13.99 14.53
N SER A 26 12.13 -13.64 13.36
CA SER A 26 13.58 -13.72 13.13
C SER A 26 14.33 -12.69 13.96
N ASN A 27 13.81 -11.47 14.08
CA ASN A 27 14.42 -10.43 14.93
C ASN A 27 14.45 -10.83 16.41
N THR A 28 13.36 -11.40 16.94
CA THR A 28 13.37 -11.89 18.34
C THR A 28 14.29 -13.09 18.52
N SER A 29 14.43 -13.95 17.51
CA SER A 29 15.37 -15.08 17.54
C SER A 29 16.83 -14.59 17.51
N LEU A 30 17.13 -13.58 16.69
CA LEU A 30 18.45 -12.96 16.63
C LEU A 30 18.81 -12.26 17.95
N MET A 31 17.86 -11.52 18.53
CA MET A 31 18.00 -10.92 19.86
C MET A 31 18.37 -11.96 20.93
N ASP A 32 17.77 -13.16 20.87
CA ASP A 32 18.01 -14.23 21.85
C ASP A 32 19.23 -15.10 21.55
N THR A 33 19.94 -14.87 20.44
CA THR A 33 21.10 -15.69 20.04
C THR A 33 22.27 -15.53 21.02
N CYS A 34 22.55 -14.31 21.49
CA CYS A 34 23.57 -14.08 22.50
C CYS A 34 23.31 -12.81 23.31
N ARG A 35 24.01 -12.65 24.43
CA ARG A 35 23.85 -11.51 25.34
C ARG A 35 24.16 -10.17 24.67
N HIS A 36 25.14 -10.14 23.76
CA HIS A 36 25.50 -8.92 23.02
C HIS A 36 24.33 -8.44 22.13
N PHE A 37 23.76 -9.33 21.31
CA PHE A 37 22.57 -9.00 20.51
C PHE A 37 21.38 -8.62 21.38
N ARG A 38 21.17 -9.31 22.51
CA ARG A 38 20.10 -8.95 23.44
C ARG A 38 20.20 -7.50 23.92
N TYR A 39 21.37 -7.07 24.37
CA TYR A 39 21.57 -5.67 24.79
C TYR A 39 21.44 -4.70 23.63
N MET A 40 21.99 -5.02 22.47
CA MET A 40 21.90 -4.19 21.26
C MET A 40 20.44 -3.96 20.83
N PHE A 41 19.63 -5.02 20.79
CA PHE A 41 18.23 -4.95 20.41
C PHE A 41 17.39 -4.23 21.46
N LEU A 42 17.59 -4.53 22.75
CA LEU A 42 16.82 -3.88 23.82
C LEU A 42 17.13 -2.39 23.96
N SER A 43 18.35 -1.95 23.60
CA SER A 43 18.75 -0.53 23.66
C SER A 43 18.47 0.26 22.37
N SER A 44 18.21 -0.42 21.25
CA SER A 44 17.98 0.24 19.97
C SER A 44 16.53 0.66 19.79
N THR A 45 16.30 1.97 19.66
CA THR A 45 15.01 2.50 19.22
C THR A 45 14.78 2.29 17.72
N PHE A 46 15.86 2.14 16.94
CA PHE A 46 15.80 2.09 15.48
C PHE A 46 15.38 0.72 14.98
N ILE A 47 15.92 -0.36 15.57
CA ILE A 47 15.60 -1.75 15.20
C ILE A 47 14.09 -1.99 15.21
N TRP A 48 13.42 -1.60 16.30
CA TRP A 48 12.00 -1.85 16.48
C TRP A 48 11.09 -0.82 15.82
N ARG A 49 11.65 0.19 15.15
CA ARG A 49 10.85 1.23 14.49
C ARG A 49 9.88 0.65 13.47
N ARG A 50 10.30 -0.38 12.74
CA ARG A 50 9.50 -1.12 11.78
C ARG A 50 9.49 -2.59 12.16
N ILE A 51 8.32 -3.19 12.15
CA ILE A 51 8.16 -4.63 12.30
C ILE A 51 7.44 -5.20 11.08
N SER A 52 7.88 -6.37 10.64
CA SER A 52 7.28 -7.08 9.51
C SER A 52 6.78 -8.44 9.99
N PHE A 53 5.63 -8.88 9.48
CA PHE A 53 5.05 -10.18 9.77
C PHE A 53 5.03 -10.99 8.48
N HIS A 54 5.80 -12.08 8.45
CA HIS A 54 5.77 -13.06 7.38
C HIS A 54 5.23 -14.36 7.96
N LEU A 55 3.92 -14.58 7.80
CA LEU A 55 3.27 -15.85 8.17
C LEU A 55 3.38 -16.79 6.97
N ASP A 56 4.55 -17.42 6.84
CA ASP A 56 4.72 -18.56 5.95
C ASP A 56 4.16 -19.83 6.59
N HIS A 57 4.06 -20.92 5.83
CA HIS A 57 3.59 -22.24 6.31
C HIS A 57 4.36 -22.78 7.54
N THR A 58 5.54 -22.23 7.82
CA THR A 58 6.43 -22.62 8.93
C THR A 58 6.31 -21.72 10.16
N THR A 59 5.65 -20.57 10.07
CA THR A 59 5.53 -19.60 11.16
C THR A 59 4.13 -19.68 11.75
N ASP A 60 3.99 -20.44 12.83
CA ASP A 60 2.74 -20.51 13.59
C ASP A 60 2.44 -19.17 14.29
N LEU A 61 1.16 -18.80 14.33
CA LEU A 61 0.62 -17.64 15.02
C LEU A 61 1.05 -17.60 16.50
N HIS A 62 1.24 -18.76 17.13
CA HIS A 62 1.78 -18.85 18.49
C HIS A 62 3.19 -18.22 18.61
N ARG A 63 4.06 -18.42 17.61
CA ARG A 63 5.42 -17.83 17.61
C ARG A 63 5.36 -16.32 17.44
N VAL A 64 4.44 -15.81 16.64
CA VAL A 64 4.18 -14.38 16.50
C VAL A 64 3.72 -13.78 17.83
N TYR A 65 2.72 -14.38 18.48
CA TYR A 65 2.25 -13.89 19.78
C TYR A 65 3.32 -13.95 20.87
N SER A 66 4.13 -15.01 20.89
CA SER A 66 5.28 -15.12 21.81
C SER A 66 6.30 -14.01 21.56
N SER A 67 6.59 -13.70 20.30
CA SER A 67 7.49 -12.60 19.91
C SER A 67 6.90 -11.23 20.28
N LEU A 68 5.59 -11.02 20.07
CA LEU A 68 4.89 -9.81 20.47
C LEU A 68 4.91 -9.60 22.00
N ARG A 69 4.84 -10.66 22.80
CA ARG A 69 4.95 -10.54 24.28
C ARG A 69 6.32 -10.01 24.72
N LYS A 70 7.38 -10.24 23.93
CA LYS A 70 8.72 -9.68 24.21
C LYS A 70 8.78 -8.17 23.95
N LEU A 71 7.87 -7.61 23.15
CA LEU A 71 7.66 -6.17 23.00
C LEU A 71 6.70 -5.66 24.09
N GLY A 72 6.99 -5.98 25.35
CA GLY A 72 6.15 -5.63 26.49
C GLY A 72 6.26 -4.16 26.90
N ASP A 73 5.31 -3.70 27.71
CA ASP A 73 5.36 -2.32 28.24
C ASP A 73 6.55 -2.14 29.21
N SER A 74 7.02 -3.22 29.85
CA SER A 74 8.13 -3.20 30.82
C SER A 74 9.50 -2.84 30.24
N ASN A 75 9.70 -3.06 28.94
CA ASN A 75 10.94 -2.67 28.25
C ASN A 75 10.75 -1.47 27.31
N GLY A 76 9.54 -0.90 27.24
CA GLY A 76 9.23 0.28 26.44
C GLY A 76 9.27 0.07 24.92
N LEU A 77 9.66 -1.11 24.42
CA LEU A 77 9.91 -1.32 22.99
C LEU A 77 8.68 -1.10 22.11
N ARG A 78 7.50 -1.41 22.65
CA ARG A 78 6.21 -1.17 21.99
C ARG A 78 6.03 0.29 21.55
N GLN A 79 6.60 1.24 22.29
CA GLN A 79 6.50 2.67 21.99
C GLN A 79 7.39 3.09 20.82
N HIS A 80 8.41 2.29 20.47
CA HIS A 80 9.31 2.58 19.36
C HIS A 80 8.72 2.17 18.01
N VAL A 81 7.78 1.22 17.98
CA VAL A 81 7.14 0.75 16.76
C VAL A 81 6.30 1.87 16.14
N ARG A 82 6.68 2.25 14.91
CA ARG A 82 6.00 3.29 14.10
C ARG A 82 5.47 2.74 12.79
N GLU A 83 6.00 1.61 12.32
CA GLU A 83 5.63 1.02 11.04
C GLU A 83 5.38 -0.48 11.22
N VAL A 84 4.24 -0.96 10.74
CA VAL A 84 3.88 -2.39 10.77
C VAL A 84 3.61 -2.84 9.34
N MET A 85 4.28 -3.91 8.92
CA MET A 85 4.11 -4.55 7.63
C MET A 85 3.52 -5.95 7.82
N MET A 86 2.33 -6.16 7.30
CA MET A 86 1.58 -7.41 7.30
C MET A 86 1.20 -7.78 5.86
N ASP A 87 2.06 -7.44 4.92
CA ASP A 87 1.86 -7.73 3.51
C ASP A 87 1.91 -9.25 3.28
N ASP A 88 1.08 -9.75 2.37
CA ASP A 88 0.97 -11.17 2.00
C ASP A 88 0.52 -12.11 3.16
N ASN A 89 0.04 -11.55 4.28
CA ASN A 89 -0.43 -12.32 5.42
C ASN A 89 -1.95 -12.57 5.38
N ASP A 90 -2.36 -13.73 4.88
CA ASP A 90 -3.77 -14.10 4.75
C ASP A 90 -4.34 -14.93 5.93
N ASP A 91 -3.78 -14.84 7.13
CA ASP A 91 -4.38 -15.46 8.33
C ASP A 91 -5.59 -14.66 8.84
N SER A 92 -6.76 -15.31 8.89
CA SER A 92 -8.03 -14.70 9.33
C SER A 92 -8.07 -14.37 10.81
N ASN A 93 -7.24 -15.02 11.63
CA ASN A 93 -7.12 -14.75 13.06
C ASN A 93 -6.17 -13.58 13.36
N PHE A 94 -5.53 -13.01 12.34
CA PHE A 94 -4.52 -11.97 12.51
C PHE A 94 -4.92 -10.65 11.81
N SER A 95 -5.83 -9.91 12.44
CA SER A 95 -6.33 -8.63 11.91
C SER A 95 -5.30 -7.49 12.06
N PRO A 96 -5.06 -6.68 11.00
CA PRO A 96 -4.22 -5.47 11.05
C PRO A 96 -4.73 -4.42 12.03
N ILE A 97 -6.05 -4.32 12.26
CA ILE A 97 -6.64 -3.34 13.19
C ILE A 97 -6.09 -3.53 14.61
N ILE A 98 -5.81 -4.77 15.03
CA ILE A 98 -5.27 -5.07 16.35
C ILE A 98 -3.91 -4.36 16.57
N MET A 99 -3.16 -4.09 15.49
CA MET A 99 -1.87 -3.39 15.57
C MET A 99 -2.02 -1.94 16.02
N LEU A 100 -3.15 -1.30 15.75
CA LEU A 100 -3.45 0.06 16.23
C LEU A 100 -3.54 0.10 17.75
N ILE A 101 -4.15 -0.93 18.34
CA ILE A 101 -4.26 -1.07 19.79
C ILE A 101 -2.90 -1.47 20.35
N LYS A 102 -2.21 -2.40 19.68
CA LYS A 102 -0.91 -2.92 20.12
C LYS A 102 0.25 -1.95 19.96
N PHE A 103 0.19 -0.89 19.17
CA PHE A 103 1.31 0.03 19.01
C PHE A 103 0.82 1.49 19.06
N PRO A 104 0.96 2.17 20.21
CA PRO A 104 0.36 3.49 20.42
C PRO A 104 0.95 4.57 19.50
N ASN A 105 2.19 4.40 19.04
CA ASN A 105 2.90 5.33 18.16
C ASN A 105 2.89 4.89 16.68
N LEU A 106 1.98 3.99 16.30
CA LEU A 106 1.89 3.48 14.94
C LEU A 106 1.47 4.58 13.95
N ARG A 107 2.36 4.85 12.99
CA ARG A 107 2.16 5.85 11.93
C ARG A 107 1.82 5.22 10.59
N LYS A 108 2.35 4.03 10.32
CA LYS A 108 2.11 3.34 9.05
C LYS A 108 1.72 1.90 9.29
N LEU A 109 0.63 1.48 8.65
CA LEU A 109 0.19 0.09 8.63
C LEU A 109 0.06 -0.37 7.18
N SER A 110 0.83 -1.39 6.82
CA SER A 110 0.72 -2.06 5.53
C SER A 110 0.19 -3.47 5.74
N ALA A 111 -0.79 -3.83 4.94
CA ALA A 111 -1.51 -5.10 4.93
C ALA A 111 -1.92 -5.41 3.48
N LYS A 112 -0.99 -5.23 2.54
CA LYS A 112 -1.21 -5.44 1.11
C LYS A 112 -1.35 -6.91 0.78
N ASN A 113 -1.97 -7.19 -0.37
CA ASN A 113 -2.08 -8.54 -0.92
C ASN A 113 -2.70 -9.57 0.05
N ARG A 114 -3.62 -9.13 0.92
CA ARG A 114 -4.46 -10.03 1.71
C ARG A 114 -5.76 -10.36 0.97
N LYS A 115 -5.82 -11.51 0.28
CA LYS A 115 -6.93 -11.88 -0.61
C LYS A 115 -8.22 -12.14 0.16
N GLU A 116 -8.13 -12.85 1.27
CA GLU A 116 -9.32 -13.40 1.95
C GLU A 116 -9.77 -12.54 3.14
N ASN A 117 -8.86 -11.73 3.68
CA ASN A 117 -9.09 -10.98 4.92
C ASN A 117 -9.19 -9.46 4.76
N THR A 118 -9.18 -8.95 3.53
CA THR A 118 -9.42 -7.53 3.30
C THR A 118 -10.92 -7.29 3.20
N ASN A 119 -11.54 -6.83 4.29
CA ASN A 119 -12.95 -6.47 4.31
C ASN A 119 -13.14 -5.08 4.93
N LEU A 120 -13.19 -4.06 4.07
CA LEU A 120 -13.28 -2.67 4.54
C LEU A 120 -14.61 -2.37 5.24
N GLU A 121 -15.70 -3.05 4.88
CA GLU A 121 -16.98 -2.87 5.56
C GLU A 121 -16.91 -3.30 7.03
N VAL A 122 -16.35 -4.48 7.29
CA VAL A 122 -16.15 -5.01 8.64
C VAL A 122 -15.18 -4.13 9.42
N ASP A 123 -14.07 -3.74 8.80
CA ASP A 123 -13.08 -2.86 9.41
C ASP A 123 -13.70 -1.51 9.81
N ILE A 124 -14.54 -0.91 8.97
CA ILE A 124 -15.27 0.34 9.30
C ILE A 124 -16.14 0.14 10.52
N LYS A 125 -16.91 -0.95 10.57
CA LYS A 125 -17.81 -1.22 11.70
C LYS A 125 -17.02 -1.34 13.01
N ILE A 126 -15.93 -2.11 13.02
CA ILE A 126 -15.05 -2.27 14.18
C ILE A 126 -14.48 -0.91 14.61
N LEU A 127 -13.94 -0.13 13.68
CA LEU A 127 -13.37 1.19 13.97
C LEU A 127 -14.41 2.19 14.51
N GLN A 128 -15.63 2.15 13.98
CA GLN A 128 -16.74 2.97 14.46
C GLN A 128 -17.23 2.54 15.84
N GLU A 129 -17.25 1.24 16.14
CA GLU A 129 -17.55 0.72 17.47
C GLU A 129 -16.48 1.14 18.48
N MET A 130 -15.20 1.07 18.12
CA MET A 130 -14.09 1.54 18.96
C MET A 130 -14.21 3.03 19.31
N LEU A 131 -14.71 3.86 18.38
CA LEU A 131 -15.06 5.26 18.65
C LEU A 131 -16.27 5.38 19.57
N LYS A 132 -17.34 4.63 19.28
CA LYS A 132 -18.61 4.71 20.01
C LYS A 132 -18.46 4.29 21.48
N PHE A 133 -17.69 3.25 21.75
CA PHE A 133 -17.46 2.73 23.10
C PHE A 133 -16.28 3.42 23.81
N GLY A 134 -15.59 4.36 23.17
CA GLY A 134 -14.50 5.13 23.79
C GLY A 134 -13.18 4.36 23.95
N SER A 135 -13.05 3.18 23.35
CA SER A 135 -11.79 2.41 23.29
C SER A 135 -10.68 3.21 22.60
N VAL A 136 -11.04 4.05 21.63
CA VAL A 136 -10.15 5.01 20.98
C VAL A 136 -10.82 6.38 20.94
N LYS A 137 -10.09 7.41 21.36
CA LYS A 137 -10.59 8.79 21.30
C LYS A 137 -10.53 9.31 19.85
N PRO A 138 -11.49 10.15 19.42
CA PRO A 138 -11.37 10.86 18.15
C PRO A 138 -10.06 11.65 18.08
N LYS A 139 -9.45 11.71 16.89
CA LYS A 139 -8.19 12.44 16.62
C LYS A 139 -7.02 12.09 17.54
N SER A 140 -6.94 10.84 18.01
CA SER A 140 -5.92 10.41 18.97
C SER A 140 -4.81 9.56 18.34
N LEU A 141 -5.08 8.87 17.23
CA LEU A 141 -4.10 7.96 16.64
C LEU A 141 -3.09 8.73 15.78
N PRO A 142 -1.78 8.45 15.88
CA PRO A 142 -0.75 9.09 15.05
C PRO A 142 -0.66 8.47 13.64
N ILE A 143 -1.72 7.81 13.16
CA ILE A 143 -1.69 7.10 11.88
C ILE A 143 -1.66 8.08 10.70
N GLU A 144 -0.63 7.98 9.87
CA GLU A 144 -0.38 8.83 8.71
C GLU A 144 -0.75 8.11 7.41
N LYS A 145 -0.47 6.80 7.33
CA LYS A 145 -0.60 6.02 6.09
C LYS A 145 -1.11 4.61 6.32
N LEU A 146 -2.01 4.18 5.46
CA LEU A 146 -2.52 2.81 5.40
C LEU A 146 -2.33 2.25 3.99
N SER A 147 -1.86 1.03 3.93
CA SER A 147 -1.63 0.32 2.68
C SER A 147 -2.38 -1.00 2.69
N ILE A 148 -3.46 -1.09 1.94
CA ILE A 148 -4.44 -2.19 1.97
C ILE A 148 -4.73 -2.75 0.59
N TYR A 149 -4.03 -2.28 -0.45
CA TYR A 149 -4.29 -2.71 -1.81
C TYR A 149 -4.06 -4.22 -2.01
N HIS A 150 -4.98 -4.85 -2.74
CA HIS A 150 -4.87 -6.22 -3.24
C HIS A 150 -5.22 -6.26 -4.74
N TYR A 151 -4.53 -7.05 -5.56
CA TYR A 151 -4.74 -7.15 -7.02
C TYR A 151 -6.17 -7.49 -7.49
N TYR A 152 -6.89 -8.35 -6.75
CA TYR A 152 -8.29 -8.70 -7.00
C TYR A 152 -9.31 -7.66 -6.52
N MET A 153 -8.90 -6.60 -5.82
CA MET A 153 -9.81 -5.51 -5.49
C MET A 153 -9.99 -4.63 -6.73
N ASP A 154 -11.07 -4.88 -7.46
CA ASP A 154 -11.42 -4.13 -8.67
C ASP A 154 -12.42 -3.01 -8.37
N PHE A 155 -13.31 -3.22 -7.40
CA PHE A 155 -14.36 -2.29 -6.96
C PHE A 155 -14.49 -2.34 -5.44
N GLU A 156 -14.65 -1.19 -4.80
CA GLU A 156 -14.79 -1.09 -3.34
C GLU A 156 -15.79 0.03 -2.99
N PRO A 157 -17.05 -0.29 -2.67
CA PRO A 157 -18.08 0.71 -2.41
C PRO A 157 -17.86 1.45 -1.07
N HIS A 158 -17.14 0.88 -0.12
CA HIS A 158 -16.96 1.44 1.21
C HIS A 158 -15.72 2.33 1.35
N LEU A 159 -14.93 2.54 0.29
CA LEU A 159 -13.67 3.29 0.34
C LEU A 159 -13.83 4.70 0.91
N LEU A 160 -14.87 5.44 0.52
CA LEU A 160 -15.11 6.79 1.04
C LEU A 160 -15.46 6.78 2.53
N ALA A 161 -16.24 5.79 2.99
CA ALA A 161 -16.58 5.63 4.39
C ALA A 161 -15.36 5.20 5.21
N TYR A 162 -14.50 4.35 4.64
CA TYR A 162 -13.21 3.94 5.20
C TYR A 162 -12.31 5.16 5.42
N GLN A 163 -12.06 5.94 4.37
CA GLN A 163 -11.25 7.17 4.44
C GLN A 163 -11.78 8.15 5.50
N LYS A 164 -13.10 8.41 5.52
CA LYS A 164 -13.72 9.31 6.50
C LYS A 164 -13.55 8.81 7.93
N THR A 165 -13.67 7.50 8.15
CA THR A 165 -13.51 6.90 9.48
C THR A 165 -12.07 7.07 9.98
N TRP A 166 -11.09 6.84 9.10
CA TRP A 166 -9.68 7.05 9.43
C TRP A 166 -9.32 8.51 9.71
N ASN A 167 -9.82 9.45 8.91
CA ASN A 167 -9.59 10.88 9.15
C ASN A 167 -10.22 11.36 10.48
N LYS A 168 -11.25 10.68 11.00
CA LYS A 168 -11.83 10.96 12.33
C LYS A 168 -10.99 10.40 13.47
N LEU A 169 -10.33 9.27 13.25
CA LEU A 169 -9.49 8.58 14.24
C LEU A 169 -8.10 9.20 14.36
N SER A 170 -7.53 9.59 13.23
CA SER A 170 -6.18 10.14 13.15
C SER A 170 -6.08 11.56 13.68
N MET A 171 -4.96 11.89 14.32
CA MET A 171 -4.59 13.27 14.64
C MET A 171 -4.27 14.09 13.38
N HIS A 172 -3.93 13.43 12.28
CA HIS A 172 -3.63 14.06 11.01
C HIS A 172 -4.93 14.43 10.27
N PRO A 173 -4.94 15.54 9.51
CA PRO A 173 -6.13 15.98 8.79
C PRO A 173 -6.56 14.98 7.71
N HIS A 174 -5.59 14.25 7.14
CA HIS A 174 -5.81 13.27 6.10
C HIS A 174 -4.87 12.07 6.29
N VAL A 175 -5.43 10.87 6.26
CA VAL A 175 -4.66 9.60 6.26
C VAL A 175 -4.46 9.16 4.81
N GLU A 176 -3.21 8.93 4.41
CA GLU A 176 -2.89 8.48 3.06
C GLU A 176 -3.30 7.01 2.87
N LEU A 177 -4.17 6.73 1.90
CA LEU A 177 -4.49 5.37 1.44
C LEU A 177 -3.71 5.05 0.16
N ASP A 178 -3.27 3.80 0.02
CA ASP A 178 -2.63 3.31 -1.21
C ASP A 178 -3.62 2.96 -2.33
N ILE A 179 -4.91 3.18 -2.12
CA ILE A 179 -5.97 2.95 -3.09
C ILE A 179 -6.79 4.21 -3.34
N ARG A 180 -7.24 4.40 -4.58
CA ARG A 180 -8.12 5.50 -5.00
C ARG A 180 -9.13 5.02 -6.02
N THR A 181 -10.27 5.71 -6.13
CA THR A 181 -11.24 5.48 -7.20
C THR A 181 -10.67 5.96 -8.54
N CYS A 182 -10.92 5.19 -9.61
CA CYS A 182 -10.48 5.46 -10.96
C CYS A 182 -11.06 6.78 -11.47
N GLY A 183 -10.20 7.67 -11.98
CA GLY A 183 -10.63 8.98 -12.47
C GLY A 183 -11.08 9.92 -11.35
N TYR A 184 -10.80 9.61 -10.08
CA TYR A 184 -10.99 10.56 -9.00
C TYR A 184 -9.91 11.64 -9.06
N LEU A 185 -10.30 12.84 -9.48
CA LEU A 185 -9.49 14.04 -9.38
C LEU A 185 -9.58 14.61 -7.95
N PRO A 186 -8.47 15.11 -7.37
CA PRO A 186 -8.49 15.89 -6.14
C PRO A 186 -9.51 17.04 -6.22
N GLU A 187 -10.08 17.47 -5.09
CA GLU A 187 -11.16 18.48 -5.10
C GLU A 187 -10.75 19.78 -5.80
N ASP A 188 -9.49 20.18 -5.66
CA ASP A 188 -8.87 21.34 -6.29
C ASP A 188 -8.86 21.26 -7.84
N GLN A 189 -9.00 20.06 -8.41
CA GLN A 189 -9.10 19.82 -9.85
C GLN A 189 -10.53 19.50 -10.30
N LYS A 190 -11.45 19.20 -9.36
CA LYS A 190 -12.88 19.04 -9.67
C LYS A 190 -13.50 20.36 -10.08
N GLU A 191 -13.10 21.49 -9.49
CA GLU A 191 -13.60 22.82 -9.87
C GLU A 191 -13.28 23.12 -11.35
N ASN A 192 -12.04 22.88 -11.77
CA ASN A 192 -11.60 23.05 -13.17
C ASN A 192 -12.32 22.11 -14.15
N GLU A 193 -12.68 20.89 -13.73
CA GLU A 193 -13.44 19.95 -14.55
C GLU A 193 -14.92 20.32 -14.62
N LEU A 194 -15.51 20.80 -13.51
CA LEU A 194 -16.88 21.30 -13.47
C LEU A 194 -17.05 22.54 -14.35
N GLU A 195 -16.07 23.45 -14.33
CA GLU A 195 -16.02 24.61 -15.22
C GLU A 195 -15.91 24.19 -16.70
N ARG A 196 -15.12 23.16 -17.01
CA ARG A 196 -15.06 22.58 -18.37
C ARG A 196 -16.37 21.91 -18.79
N GLU A 197 -17.01 21.16 -17.90
CA GLU A 197 -18.30 20.53 -18.15
C GLU A 197 -19.40 21.58 -18.37
N LEU A 198 -19.41 22.66 -17.57
CA LEU A 198 -20.31 23.80 -17.74
C LEU A 198 -20.07 24.52 -19.08
N SER A 199 -18.82 24.78 -19.44
CA SER A 199 -18.48 25.42 -20.72
C SER A 199 -18.90 24.56 -21.93
N LEU A 200 -18.74 23.24 -21.85
CA LEU A 200 -19.23 22.30 -22.87
C LEU A 200 -20.77 22.28 -22.95
N LEU A 201 -21.46 22.39 -21.81
CA LEU A 201 -22.91 22.47 -21.76
C LEU A 201 -23.42 23.78 -22.39
N GLU A 202 -22.79 24.90 -22.06
CA GLU A 202 -23.11 26.23 -22.63
C GLU A 202 -22.95 26.25 -24.14
N GLN A 203 -21.82 25.74 -24.67
CA GLN A 203 -21.63 25.61 -26.13
C GLN A 203 -22.71 24.75 -26.79
N ARG A 204 -23.21 23.73 -26.10
CA ARG A 204 -24.25 22.83 -26.61
C ARG A 204 -25.63 23.50 -26.61
N ILE A 205 -25.95 24.25 -25.56
CA ILE A 205 -27.16 25.08 -25.49
C ILE A 205 -27.15 26.13 -26.60
N GLN A 206 -26.02 26.80 -26.82
CA GLN A 206 -25.87 27.80 -27.88
C GLN A 206 -26.09 27.21 -29.28
N ARG A 207 -25.59 26.00 -29.54
CA ARG A 207 -25.84 25.27 -30.81
C ARG A 207 -27.30 24.86 -30.96
N LEU A 208 -27.94 24.41 -29.89
CA LEU A 208 -29.37 24.04 -29.91
C LEU A 208 -30.26 25.26 -30.13
N GLN A 209 -29.92 26.42 -29.54
CA GLN A 209 -30.62 27.68 -29.78
C GLN A 209 -30.45 28.15 -31.24
N MET A 210 -29.23 28.07 -31.82
CA MET A 210 -29.04 28.35 -33.25
C MET A 210 -29.81 27.38 -34.17
N GLN A 211 -30.02 26.12 -33.78
CA GLN A 211 -30.82 25.17 -34.55
C GLN A 211 -32.34 25.40 -34.40
N GLN A 212 -32.79 25.94 -33.28
CA GLN A 212 -34.20 26.33 -33.07
C GLN A 212 -34.62 27.54 -33.91
N ASP A 213 -33.70 28.45 -34.24
CA ASP A 213 -33.98 29.56 -35.17
C ASP A 213 -34.12 29.11 -36.65
N ILE A 214 -33.70 27.89 -36.99
CA ILE A 214 -33.74 27.38 -38.37
C ILE A 214 -34.90 26.37 -38.60
N THR A 215 -35.49 25.80 -37.55
CA THR A 215 -36.41 24.66 -37.72
C THR A 215 -37.66 24.72 -36.83
N GLN A 216 -38.60 25.61 -37.16
CA GLN A 216 -40.00 25.41 -36.79
C GLN A 216 -40.63 24.34 -37.68
N ARG A 217 -40.42 23.06 -37.34
CA ARG A 217 -41.38 21.94 -37.46
C ARG A 217 -40.61 20.61 -37.27
N LEU A 218 -41.20 19.77 -36.42
CA LEU A 218 -40.89 18.35 -36.12
C LEU A 218 -40.02 18.09 -34.88
N THR A 219 -40.74 17.76 -33.80
CA THR A 219 -40.45 16.79 -32.71
C THR A 219 -39.11 16.86 -31.98
N PRO A 220 -39.10 17.14 -30.66
CA PRO A 220 -37.95 16.85 -29.83
C PRO A 220 -37.98 15.37 -29.41
N SER A 221 -37.02 14.58 -29.88
CA SER A 221 -36.66 13.35 -29.19
C SER A 221 -35.90 13.71 -27.92
N LEU A 222 -36.55 13.49 -26.78
CA LEU A 222 -35.91 13.44 -25.47
C LEU A 222 -34.86 12.33 -25.50
N THR A 223 -33.60 12.70 -25.75
CA THR A 223 -32.47 11.81 -25.46
C THR A 223 -32.24 11.92 -23.95
N GLU A 224 -32.62 10.86 -23.23
CA GLU A 224 -32.31 10.67 -21.83
C GLU A 224 -30.83 10.97 -21.58
N HIS A 225 -30.56 11.97 -20.74
CA HIS A 225 -29.27 12.15 -20.11
C HIS A 225 -29.02 10.93 -19.21
N GLN A 226 -28.43 9.87 -19.76
CA GLN A 226 -27.76 8.88 -18.92
C GLN A 226 -26.65 9.62 -18.16
N PRO A 227 -26.66 9.60 -16.81
CA PRO A 227 -25.58 10.19 -16.03
C PRO A 227 -24.28 9.50 -16.47
N VAL A 228 -23.25 10.29 -16.76
CA VAL A 228 -21.91 9.78 -17.07
C VAL A 228 -21.48 8.94 -15.85
N GLN A 229 -21.60 7.61 -15.95
CA GLN A 229 -21.24 6.71 -14.87
C GLN A 229 -19.71 6.77 -14.72
N ARG A 230 -19.25 7.60 -13.78
CA ARG A 230 -17.84 7.68 -13.41
C ARG A 230 -17.36 6.29 -12.99
N CYS A 231 -16.19 5.91 -13.48
CA CYS A 231 -15.64 4.59 -13.20
C CYS A 231 -15.46 4.41 -11.69
N GLN A 232 -16.17 3.45 -11.10
CA GLN A 232 -16.07 3.20 -9.66
C GLN A 232 -14.95 2.21 -9.29
N ARG A 233 -14.16 1.78 -10.27
CA ARG A 233 -13.05 0.84 -10.04
C ARG A 233 -11.99 1.46 -9.17
N ILE A 234 -11.22 0.66 -8.46
CA ILE A 234 -10.08 1.16 -7.68
C ILE A 234 -8.76 0.99 -8.43
N VAL A 235 -7.81 1.85 -8.08
CA VAL A 235 -6.44 1.85 -8.61
C VAL A 235 -5.49 2.06 -7.44
N CYS A 236 -4.39 1.31 -7.41
CA CYS A 236 -3.31 1.57 -6.45
C CYS A 236 -2.62 2.90 -6.78
N THR A 237 -2.37 3.74 -5.79
CA THR A 237 -1.74 5.07 -5.98
C THR A 237 -0.30 4.97 -6.47
N THR A 238 0.37 3.85 -6.19
CA THR A 238 1.75 3.55 -6.64
C THR A 238 1.80 2.70 -7.91
N ALA A 239 0.65 2.44 -8.54
CA ALA A 239 0.60 1.66 -9.78
C ALA A 239 1.30 2.40 -10.92
N SER A 240 2.15 1.68 -11.65
CA SER A 240 2.92 2.24 -12.77
C SER A 240 3.10 1.20 -13.87
N CYS A 241 3.39 1.68 -15.08
CA CYS A 241 3.68 0.82 -16.23
C CYS A 241 4.90 -0.05 -15.97
N TRP A 242 4.77 -1.36 -16.21
CA TRP A 242 5.88 -2.30 -16.09
C TRP A 242 7.04 -2.01 -17.06
N SER A 243 6.73 -1.43 -18.22
CA SER A 243 7.70 -1.17 -19.28
C SER A 243 8.46 0.13 -19.05
N CYS A 244 7.76 1.28 -18.99
CA CYS A 244 8.38 2.61 -18.91
C CYS A 244 8.33 3.27 -17.52
N GLY A 245 7.59 2.72 -16.56
CA GLY A 245 7.47 3.29 -15.21
C GLY A 245 6.48 4.45 -15.08
N ASP A 246 5.77 4.83 -16.16
CA ASP A 246 4.75 5.89 -16.16
C ASP A 246 3.62 5.58 -15.15
N PRO A 247 3.27 6.50 -14.23
CA PRO A 247 2.27 6.26 -13.20
C PRO A 247 0.86 6.15 -13.78
N PHE A 248 0.01 5.35 -13.13
CA PHE A 248 -1.37 5.14 -13.57
C PHE A 248 -2.35 6.01 -12.78
N GLU A 249 -3.00 6.95 -13.46
CA GLU A 249 -4.10 7.77 -12.92
C GLU A 249 -5.46 7.09 -13.01
N SER A 250 -5.64 6.25 -14.04
CA SER A 250 -6.88 5.54 -14.31
C SER A 250 -6.65 4.04 -14.43
N CYS A 251 -7.71 3.26 -14.23
CA CYS A 251 -7.67 1.81 -14.36
C CYS A 251 -7.41 1.40 -15.81
N TRP A 252 -6.89 0.19 -15.99
CA TRP A 252 -6.56 -0.40 -17.28
C TRP A 252 -7.78 -0.60 -18.22
N LYS A 253 -9.00 -0.55 -17.70
CA LYS A 253 -10.22 -0.59 -18.52
C LYS A 253 -10.60 0.78 -19.09
N CYS A 254 -10.46 1.84 -18.30
CA CYS A 254 -10.72 3.21 -18.76
C CYS A 254 -9.63 3.70 -19.71
N VAL A 255 -8.38 3.36 -19.42
CA VAL A 255 -7.23 3.74 -20.23
C VAL A 255 -6.48 2.45 -20.62
N PRO A 256 -6.78 1.85 -21.78
CA PRO A 256 -6.24 0.55 -22.18
C PRO A 256 -4.79 0.60 -22.68
N VAL A 257 -4.22 1.79 -22.84
CA VAL A 257 -2.88 2.01 -23.39
C VAL A 257 -2.06 2.89 -22.44
N CYS A 258 -0.77 2.61 -22.28
CA CYS A 258 0.12 3.45 -21.47
C CYS A 258 0.41 4.78 -22.19
N ALA A 259 0.33 5.90 -21.46
CA ALA A 259 0.57 7.23 -22.03
C ALA A 259 2.05 7.43 -22.38
N GLY A 260 2.97 6.91 -21.55
CA GLY A 260 4.41 7.02 -21.80
C GLY A 260 4.94 6.16 -22.97
N CYS A 261 4.50 4.90 -23.12
CA CYS A 261 5.10 3.97 -24.09
C CYS A 261 4.16 3.37 -25.14
N GLY A 262 2.87 3.70 -25.12
CA GLY A 262 1.90 3.20 -26.11
C GLY A 262 1.59 1.70 -26.03
N ILE A 263 2.18 0.96 -25.08
CA ILE A 263 1.91 -0.47 -24.91
C ILE A 263 0.55 -0.65 -24.23
N ARG A 264 -0.18 -1.70 -24.65
CA ARG A 264 -1.45 -2.10 -24.02
C ARG A 264 -1.25 -2.36 -22.52
N ARG A 265 -2.05 -1.71 -21.68
CA ARG A 265 -2.07 -1.94 -20.24
C ARG A 265 -2.64 -3.32 -19.95
N THR A 266 -2.01 -4.01 -19.01
CA THR A 266 -2.44 -5.31 -18.51
C THR A 266 -3.12 -5.15 -17.15
N PRO A 267 -3.95 -6.12 -16.71
CA PRO A 267 -4.50 -6.12 -15.35
C PRO A 267 -3.40 -6.03 -14.29
N PRO A 268 -3.69 -5.49 -13.08
CA PRO A 268 -2.66 -5.20 -12.08
C PRO A 268 -1.74 -6.38 -11.74
N ILE A 269 -2.29 -7.59 -11.58
CA ILE A 269 -1.51 -8.80 -11.30
C ILE A 269 -0.52 -9.15 -12.43
N ALA A 270 -0.95 -9.01 -13.69
CA ALA A 270 -0.12 -9.29 -14.85
C ALA A 270 0.97 -8.24 -15.02
N ASN A 271 0.64 -6.97 -14.78
CA ASN A 271 1.60 -5.86 -14.80
C ASN A 271 2.71 -6.05 -13.76
N ASP A 272 2.36 -6.40 -12.52
CA ASP A 272 3.36 -6.59 -11.47
C ASP A 272 4.18 -7.87 -11.64
N ASN A 273 3.61 -8.94 -12.18
CA ASN A 273 4.38 -10.11 -12.59
C ASN A 273 5.42 -9.76 -13.67
N GLN A 274 5.06 -8.94 -14.67
CA GLN A 274 6.02 -8.46 -15.68
C GLN A 274 7.12 -7.59 -15.06
N ARG A 275 6.79 -6.73 -14.08
CA ARG A 275 7.80 -5.96 -13.33
C ARG A 275 8.76 -6.87 -12.58
N ARG A 276 8.26 -7.89 -11.89
CA ARG A 276 9.07 -8.86 -11.14
C ARG A 276 10.00 -9.63 -12.07
N LEU A 277 9.51 -10.08 -13.23
CA LEU A 277 10.34 -10.77 -14.23
C LEU A 277 11.45 -9.87 -14.79
N LYS A 278 11.14 -8.61 -15.12
CA LYS A 278 12.12 -7.63 -15.60
C LYS A 278 13.18 -7.27 -14.54
N ALA A 279 12.78 -7.21 -13.27
CA ALA A 279 13.71 -7.00 -12.16
C ALA A 279 14.66 -8.19 -11.99
N LYS A 280 14.13 -9.42 -12.08
CA LYS A 280 14.94 -10.65 -12.03
C LYS A 280 15.94 -10.73 -13.18
N SER A 281 15.52 -10.44 -14.42
CA SER A 281 16.43 -10.48 -15.57
C SER A 281 17.56 -9.45 -15.46
N LYS A 282 17.27 -8.24 -14.96
CA LYS A 282 18.30 -7.22 -14.66
C LYS A 282 19.28 -7.69 -13.60
N ALA A 283 18.78 -8.27 -12.50
CA ALA A 283 19.64 -8.79 -11.44
C ALA A 283 20.57 -9.89 -11.96
N MET A 284 20.04 -10.83 -12.75
CA MET A 284 20.85 -11.91 -13.36
C MET A 284 21.91 -11.37 -14.33
N SER A 285 21.57 -10.38 -15.15
CA SER A 285 22.52 -9.74 -16.06
C SER A 285 23.61 -8.96 -15.31
N SER A 286 23.28 -8.30 -14.20
CA SER A 286 24.27 -7.61 -13.37
C SER A 286 25.20 -8.57 -12.61
N THR A 287 24.71 -9.74 -12.21
CA THR A 287 25.57 -10.78 -11.61
C THR A 287 26.44 -11.49 -12.64
N ALA A 288 25.97 -11.65 -13.88
CA ALA A 288 26.79 -12.19 -14.96
C ALA A 288 27.94 -11.24 -15.32
N ALA A 289 27.67 -9.92 -15.39
CA ALA A 289 28.69 -8.91 -15.65
C ALA A 289 29.76 -8.78 -14.54
N LEU A 290 29.50 -9.27 -13.33
CA LEU A 290 30.49 -9.32 -12.24
C LEU A 290 31.29 -10.63 -12.21
N ASN A 291 30.86 -11.66 -12.94
CA ASN A 291 31.56 -12.94 -13.05
C ASN A 291 32.41 -13.05 -14.33
N GLU A 292 32.28 -12.12 -15.28
CA GLU A 292 33.10 -12.10 -16.51
C GLU A 292 34.53 -11.52 -16.31
N ASP A 293 34.82 -10.93 -15.14
CA ASP A 293 36.18 -10.45 -14.80
C ASP A 293 37.06 -11.53 -14.14
N ASP A 294 36.58 -12.77 -13.98
CA ASP A 294 37.30 -13.87 -13.30
C ASP A 294 37.41 -15.16 -14.15
N ASP A 295 37.33 -15.03 -15.49
CA ASP A 295 37.66 -16.13 -16.40
C ASP A 295 39.18 -16.22 -16.60
N PHE A 296 39.80 -16.91 -15.63
CA PHE A 296 41.15 -17.44 -15.68
C PHE A 296 41.30 -18.37 -16.91
N SER A 297 41.86 -17.83 -17.99
CA SER A 297 42.24 -18.60 -19.18
C SER A 297 43.39 -19.56 -18.83
N VAL A 298 43.08 -20.85 -18.67
CA VAL A 298 44.08 -21.94 -18.58
C VAL A 298 43.89 -22.87 -19.76
N PHE A 299 44.38 -22.45 -20.92
CA PHE A 299 44.85 -23.35 -21.97
C PHE A 299 45.98 -22.65 -22.74
N GLU A 300 47.21 -22.88 -22.29
CA GLU A 300 48.40 -23.13 -23.10
C GLU A 300 49.37 -24.02 -22.30
#